data_AF-A0A952A4S1-F1
#
_entry.id   AF-A0A952A4S1-F1
#
_cell.length_a   1.000
_cell.length_b   1.000
_cell.length_c   1.000
_cell.angle_alpha   90.00
_cell.angle_beta   90.00
_cell.angle_gamma   90.00
#
_symmetry.space_group_name_H-M   'P 1'
#
loop_
_entity.id
_entity.type
_entity.pdbx_description
1 polymer ?
#
loop_
_entity_poly.entity_id
_entity_poly.type
_entity_poly.pdbx_seq_one_letter_code
_entity_poly.pdbx_strand_id
1 'polypeptide(L)'
;RPLARRDAIRNPVYDRYYSINRHQPTPTGWIHWQDNIKMAEDAGKLRPIVQEYVLNTYTKFDGYNVKAADDYWANTKAYWAAVRSVWDEVAAKRGGIHVTEKAETGTVISGRLLEIAGEVNGGKLKEAAAIAEARKLITDATVQPPQVASAR
;
A
#
# COMPACT_ATOMS: atom_id res chain seq x y z
N ARG A 1 -14.79 -1.76 -7.74
CA ARG A 1 -13.60 -1.82 -6.85
C ARG A 1 -13.88 -0.99 -5.61
N PRO A 2 -13.40 -1.37 -4.41
CA PRO A 2 -13.46 -0.51 -3.22
C PRO A 2 -12.86 0.87 -3.50
N LEU A 3 -13.32 1.89 -2.79
CA LEU A 3 -12.84 3.26 -2.97
C LEU A 3 -11.33 3.34 -2.66
N ALA A 4 -10.57 3.97 -3.56
CA ALA A 4 -9.14 4.16 -3.32
C ALA A 4 -8.94 5.10 -2.12
N ARG A 5 -7.95 4.84 -1.25
CA ARG A 5 -7.66 5.61 -0.03
C ARG A 5 -7.63 7.13 -0.27
N ARG A 6 -6.99 7.58 -1.37
CA ARG A 6 -6.89 9.00 -1.77
C ARG A 6 -8.25 9.65 -2.05
N ASP A 7 -9.24 8.85 -2.41
CA ASP A 7 -10.56 9.32 -2.80
C ASP A 7 -11.55 9.30 -1.62
N ALA A 8 -11.19 8.67 -0.49
CA ALA A 8 -12.01 8.61 0.73
C ALA A 8 -12.16 9.98 1.44
N ILE A 9 -11.33 10.95 1.10
CA ILE A 9 -11.30 12.30 1.71
C ILE A 9 -11.75 13.41 0.75
N ARG A 10 -12.23 13.05 -0.45
CA ARG A 10 -12.55 14.02 -1.50
C ARG A 10 -14.00 14.49 -1.43
N ASN A 11 -14.20 15.74 -1.84
CA ASN A 11 -15.52 16.37 -2.00
C ASN A 11 -15.65 16.91 -3.45
N PRO A 12 -16.73 16.58 -4.19
CA PRO A 12 -17.84 15.72 -3.80
C PRO A 12 -17.42 14.26 -3.66
N VAL A 13 -18.09 13.55 -2.75
CA VAL A 13 -17.89 12.10 -2.55
C VAL A 13 -18.41 11.37 -3.78
N TYR A 14 -17.57 10.50 -4.34
CA TYR A 14 -17.97 9.51 -5.33
C TYR A 14 -17.54 8.14 -4.82
N ASP A 15 -18.36 7.11 -5.05
CA ASP A 15 -18.16 5.77 -4.49
C ASP A 15 -17.84 4.73 -5.58
N ARG A 16 -18.02 5.05 -6.87
CA ARG A 16 -17.81 4.11 -7.97
C ARG A 16 -17.00 4.71 -9.11
N TYR A 17 -16.19 3.85 -9.74
CA TYR A 17 -15.47 4.13 -10.98
C TYR A 17 -16.01 3.24 -12.10
N TYR A 18 -16.38 3.86 -13.21
CA TYR A 18 -16.54 3.17 -14.48
C TYR A 18 -15.33 3.49 -15.35
N SER A 19 -14.46 2.49 -15.55
CA SER A 19 -13.13 2.70 -16.13
C SER A 19 -12.87 1.76 -17.29
N ILE A 20 -12.43 2.31 -18.42
CA ILE A 20 -11.89 1.55 -19.56
C ILE A 20 -10.39 1.82 -19.66
N ASN A 21 -9.61 0.74 -19.69
CA ASN A 21 -8.16 0.81 -19.85
C ASN A 21 -7.79 0.17 -21.19
N ARG A 22 -7.22 0.95 -22.12
CA ARG A 22 -6.67 0.41 -23.38
C ARG A 22 -5.16 0.49 -23.34
N HIS A 23 -4.50 -0.64 -23.49
CA HIS A 23 -3.04 -0.72 -23.63
C HIS A 23 -2.73 -1.01 -25.09
N GLN A 24 -1.90 -0.17 -25.70
CA GLN A 24 -1.49 -0.33 -27.09
C GLN A 24 0.04 -0.36 -27.16
N PRO A 25 0.63 -1.50 -27.55
CA PRO A 25 2.07 -1.58 -27.79
C PRO A 25 2.53 -0.63 -28.89
N THR A 26 3.75 -0.15 -28.78
CA THR A 26 4.46 0.62 -29.81
C THR A 26 5.84 -0.03 -30.02
N PRO A 27 6.58 0.27 -31.11
CA PRO A 27 7.91 -0.30 -31.32
C PRO A 27 8.90 -0.05 -30.18
N THR A 28 8.67 0.99 -29.35
CA THR A 28 9.59 1.42 -28.29
C THR A 28 8.97 1.36 -26.88
N GLY A 29 7.76 0.82 -26.74
CA GLY A 29 7.06 0.76 -25.45
C GLY A 29 5.56 0.49 -25.60
N TRP A 30 4.73 1.22 -24.84
CA TRP A 30 3.29 1.17 -24.96
C TRP A 30 2.63 2.46 -24.48
N ILE A 31 1.42 2.69 -24.96
CA ILE A 31 0.53 3.71 -24.42
C ILE A 31 -0.57 3.05 -23.59
N HIS A 32 -1.01 3.75 -22.56
CA HIS A 32 -2.13 3.37 -21.71
C HIS A 32 -3.13 4.52 -21.71
N TRP A 33 -4.26 4.28 -22.36
CA TRP A 33 -5.43 5.14 -22.32
C TRP A 33 -6.34 4.75 -21.17
N GLN A 34 -6.72 5.74 -20.38
CA GLN A 34 -7.69 5.59 -19.30
C GLN A 34 -8.87 6.53 -19.55
N ASP A 35 -10.03 5.94 -19.78
CA ASP A 35 -11.30 6.64 -19.78
C ASP A 35 -11.99 6.34 -18.44
N ASN A 36 -11.93 7.28 -17.50
CA ASN A 36 -12.45 7.10 -16.15
C ASN A 36 -13.68 8.00 -15.94
N ILE A 37 -14.81 7.40 -15.60
CA ILE A 37 -16.00 8.12 -15.17
C ILE A 37 -16.20 7.86 -13.68
N LYS A 38 -16.19 8.93 -12.90
CA LYS A 38 -16.56 8.90 -11.48
C LYS A 38 -18.08 8.99 -11.39
N MET A 39 -18.66 8.02 -10.71
CA MET A 39 -20.10 7.91 -10.53
C MET A 39 -20.42 8.13 -9.05
N ALA A 40 -21.55 8.77 -8.77
CA ALA A 40 -22.17 8.68 -7.45
C ALA A 40 -23.64 8.32 -7.59
N GLU A 41 -24.22 7.87 -6.47
CA GLU A 41 -25.63 7.61 -6.36
C GLU A 41 -26.41 8.91 -6.13
N ASP A 42 -27.50 9.07 -6.87
CA ASP A 42 -28.43 10.17 -6.75
C ASP A 42 -29.86 9.61 -6.91
N ALA A 43 -30.63 9.67 -5.82
CA ALA A 43 -31.97 9.10 -5.71
C ALA A 43 -32.04 7.61 -6.15
N GLY A 44 -31.10 6.79 -5.69
CA GLY A 44 -31.04 5.35 -6.01
C GLY A 44 -30.57 5.02 -7.43
N LYS A 45 -30.11 6.01 -8.20
CA LYS A 45 -29.57 5.83 -9.55
C LYS A 45 -28.14 6.33 -9.62
N LEU A 46 -27.27 5.57 -10.28
CA LEU A 46 -25.91 6.03 -10.56
C LEU A 46 -25.92 7.11 -11.63
N ARG A 47 -25.21 8.21 -11.36
CA ARG A 47 -24.99 9.29 -12.32
C ARG A 47 -23.50 9.62 -12.45
N PRO A 48 -23.03 9.96 -13.66
CA PRO A 48 -21.68 10.46 -13.85
C PRO A 48 -21.54 11.84 -13.25
N ILE A 49 -20.48 12.08 -12.47
CA ILE A 49 -20.14 13.39 -11.90
C ILE A 49 -18.95 13.99 -12.63
N VAL A 50 -17.94 13.17 -12.94
CA VAL A 50 -16.70 13.62 -13.59
C VAL A 50 -16.27 12.58 -14.59
N GLN A 51 -15.80 13.04 -15.74
CA GLN A 51 -15.10 12.21 -16.72
C GLN A 51 -13.66 12.69 -16.85
N GLU A 52 -12.72 11.76 -16.73
CA GLU A 52 -11.28 12.00 -16.84
C GLU A 52 -10.74 11.15 -18.00
N TYR A 53 -9.95 11.79 -18.86
CA TYR A 53 -9.17 11.14 -19.90
C TYR A 53 -7.69 11.27 -19.55
N VAL A 54 -6.98 10.15 -19.51
CA VAL A 54 -5.53 10.14 -19.25
C VAL A 54 -4.84 9.31 -20.30
N LEU A 55 -3.79 9.89 -20.89
CA LEU A 55 -2.85 9.20 -21.75
C LEU A 55 -1.51 9.12 -21.03
N ASN A 56 -1.12 7.90 -20.65
CA ASN A 56 0.22 7.62 -20.15
C ASN A 56 1.04 6.96 -21.26
N THR A 57 2.25 7.46 -21.48
CA THR A 57 3.21 6.87 -22.42
C THR A 57 4.33 6.24 -21.63
N TYR A 58 4.64 5.00 -21.94
CA TYR A 58 5.73 4.25 -21.33
C TYR A 58 6.74 3.87 -22.38
N THR A 59 8.00 4.12 -22.10
CA THR A 59 9.14 3.68 -22.89
C THR A 59 10.07 2.88 -21.98
N LYS A 60 10.86 1.99 -22.57
CA LYS A 60 11.93 1.32 -21.81
C LYS A 60 12.99 2.36 -21.44
N PHE A 61 13.40 2.37 -20.18
CA PHE A 61 14.47 3.21 -19.67
C PHE A 61 15.31 2.44 -18.64
N ASP A 62 16.61 2.45 -18.82
CA ASP A 62 17.60 1.80 -17.95
C ASP A 62 18.75 2.75 -17.53
N GLY A 63 18.66 4.04 -17.87
CA GLY A 63 19.66 5.05 -17.53
C GLY A 63 19.59 5.58 -16.08
N TYR A 64 18.74 5.00 -15.23
CA TYR A 64 18.66 5.41 -13.83
C TYR A 64 19.78 4.77 -13.02
N ASN A 65 20.53 5.58 -12.26
CA ASN A 65 21.50 5.04 -11.32
C ASN A 65 20.79 4.41 -10.11
N VAL A 66 20.69 3.08 -10.12
CA VAL A 66 20.03 2.29 -9.07
C VAL A 66 20.89 2.06 -7.83
N LYS A 67 22.14 2.52 -7.80
CA LYS A 67 23.10 2.20 -6.72
C LYS A 67 22.54 2.49 -5.33
N ALA A 68 21.84 3.61 -5.15
CA ALA A 68 21.25 3.96 -3.85
C ALA A 68 20.21 2.93 -3.38
N ALA A 69 19.42 2.37 -4.31
CA ALA A 69 18.46 1.32 -4.01
C ALA A 69 19.15 -0.02 -3.73
N ASP A 70 20.17 -0.37 -4.51
CA ASP A 70 20.95 -1.59 -4.31
C ASP A 70 21.67 -1.59 -2.96
N ASP A 71 22.33 -0.49 -2.61
CA ASP A 71 23.00 -0.31 -1.32
C ASP A 71 21.99 -0.42 -0.16
N TYR A 72 20.85 0.28 -0.27
CA TYR A 72 19.80 0.22 0.73
C TYR A 72 19.27 -1.21 0.92
N TRP A 73 19.02 -1.92 -0.17
CA TRP A 73 18.55 -3.30 -0.11
C TRP A 73 19.60 -4.23 0.49
N ALA A 74 20.86 -4.10 0.08
CA ALA A 74 21.97 -4.87 0.63
C ALA A 74 22.07 -4.70 2.16
N ASN A 75 21.86 -3.48 2.66
CA ASN A 75 21.96 -3.14 4.08
C ASN A 75 20.72 -3.54 4.90
N THR A 76 19.53 -3.64 4.28
CA THR A 76 18.26 -3.79 5.03
C THR A 76 17.49 -5.08 4.75
N LYS A 77 17.92 -5.90 3.77
CA LYS A 77 17.20 -7.11 3.35
C LYS A 77 16.88 -8.08 4.49
N ALA A 78 17.80 -8.25 5.44
CA ALA A 78 17.63 -9.18 6.56
C ALA A 78 16.63 -8.65 7.58
N TYR A 79 16.70 -7.35 7.91
CA TYR A 79 15.66 -6.66 8.68
C TYR A 79 14.27 -6.84 8.03
N TRP A 80 14.14 -6.59 6.72
CA TRP A 80 12.85 -6.72 6.03
C TRP A 80 12.35 -8.17 5.95
N ALA A 81 13.26 -9.15 5.86
CA ALA A 81 12.89 -10.56 5.93
C ALA A 81 12.32 -10.91 7.31
N ALA A 82 12.92 -10.41 8.39
CA ALA A 82 12.41 -10.61 9.74
C ALA A 82 11.04 -9.92 9.94
N VAL A 83 10.87 -8.69 9.46
CA VAL A 83 9.58 -7.98 9.50
C VAL A 83 8.47 -8.80 8.83
N ARG A 84 8.73 -9.32 7.61
CA ARG A 84 7.76 -10.19 6.91
C ARG A 84 7.43 -11.45 7.72
N SER A 85 8.45 -12.11 8.29
CA SER A 85 8.23 -13.29 9.14
C SER A 85 7.35 -12.98 10.36
N VAL A 86 7.48 -11.80 10.99
CA VAL A 86 6.60 -11.42 12.11
C VAL A 86 5.16 -11.25 11.64
N TRP A 87 4.95 -10.63 10.47
CA TRP A 87 3.62 -10.50 9.89
C TRP A 87 2.99 -11.85 9.57
N ASP A 88 3.76 -12.78 9.00
CA ASP A 88 3.30 -14.15 8.72
C ASP A 88 2.90 -14.87 10.02
N GLU A 89 3.70 -14.74 11.09
CA GLU A 89 3.36 -15.28 12.41
C GLU A 89 2.06 -14.69 12.97
N VAL A 90 1.87 -13.37 12.86
CA VAL A 90 0.66 -12.70 13.34
C VAL A 90 -0.56 -13.17 12.55
N ALA A 91 -0.46 -13.19 11.22
CA ALA A 91 -1.54 -13.62 10.36
C ALA A 91 -1.97 -15.07 10.66
N ALA A 92 -1.00 -15.97 10.82
CA ALA A 92 -1.24 -17.36 11.16
C ALA A 92 -1.86 -17.52 12.56
N LYS A 93 -1.36 -16.80 13.58
CA LYS A 93 -1.84 -16.91 14.98
C LYS A 93 -3.20 -16.26 15.19
N ARG A 94 -3.57 -15.26 14.39
CA ARG A 94 -4.75 -14.42 14.62
C ARG A 94 -5.80 -14.50 13.52
N GLY A 95 -5.65 -15.42 12.57
CA GLY A 95 -6.61 -15.59 11.47
C GLY A 95 -6.70 -14.37 10.55
N GLY A 96 -5.60 -13.64 10.40
CA GLY A 96 -5.52 -12.40 9.63
C GLY A 96 -4.80 -11.27 10.37
N ILE A 97 -4.64 -10.14 9.68
CA ILE A 97 -3.98 -8.95 10.21
C ILE A 97 -5.03 -7.90 10.54
N HIS A 98 -5.11 -7.54 11.82
CA HIS A 98 -5.99 -6.48 12.31
C HIS A 98 -5.10 -5.39 12.90
N VAL A 99 -5.01 -4.25 12.21
CA VAL A 99 -4.16 -3.12 12.58
C VAL A 99 -4.93 -1.83 12.37
N THR A 100 -4.76 -0.86 13.27
CA THR A 100 -5.42 0.44 13.15
C THR A 100 -4.83 1.21 11.98
N GLU A 101 -5.70 1.76 11.12
CA GLU A 101 -5.33 2.67 10.04
C GLU A 101 -5.76 4.10 10.33
N LYS A 102 -4.96 5.06 9.86
CA LYS A 102 -5.32 6.46 9.73
C LYS A 102 -5.50 6.76 8.24
N ALA A 103 -6.60 7.43 7.88
CA ALA A 103 -7.00 7.64 6.49
C ALA A 103 -5.87 8.18 5.59
N GLU A 104 -5.03 9.08 6.12
CA GLU A 104 -3.94 9.72 5.37
C GLU A 104 -2.65 8.90 5.28
N THR A 105 -2.30 8.15 6.33
CA THR A 105 -0.96 7.55 6.48
C THR A 105 -0.96 6.02 6.39
N GLY A 106 -2.14 5.40 6.27
CA GLY A 106 -2.30 3.94 6.32
C GLY A 106 -2.16 3.42 7.74
N THR A 107 -1.55 2.24 7.92
CA THR A 107 -1.37 1.63 9.25
C THR A 107 -0.57 2.56 10.16
N VAL A 108 -0.96 2.68 11.43
CA VAL A 108 -0.29 3.59 12.39
C VAL A 108 1.19 3.27 12.66
N ILE A 109 1.68 2.11 12.25
CA ILE A 109 3.07 1.65 12.48
C ILE A 109 3.97 1.64 11.24
N SER A 110 3.44 1.85 10.02
CA SER A 110 4.22 1.74 8.78
C SER A 110 5.38 2.74 8.75
N GLY A 111 5.13 3.98 9.19
CA GLY A 111 6.16 5.02 9.28
C GLY A 111 7.33 4.59 10.15
N ARG A 112 7.07 4.09 11.37
CA ARG A 112 8.13 3.65 12.27
C ARG A 112 8.90 2.43 11.73
N LEU A 113 8.23 1.47 11.09
CA LEU A 113 8.92 0.33 10.46
C LEU A 113 9.90 0.76 9.35
N LEU A 114 9.55 1.82 8.60
CA LEU A 114 10.42 2.41 7.58
C LEU A 114 11.57 3.22 8.20
N GLU A 115 11.30 3.96 9.27
CA GLU A 115 12.34 4.69 10.02
C GLU A 115 13.40 3.74 10.60
N ILE A 116 12.98 2.63 11.21
CA ILE A 116 13.89 1.60 11.72
C ILE A 116 14.78 1.07 10.59
N ALA A 117 14.23 0.81 9.41
CA ALA A 117 15.04 0.39 8.26
C ALA A 117 16.05 1.46 7.84
N GLY A 118 15.65 2.74 7.88
CA GLY A 118 16.55 3.88 7.67
C GLY A 118 17.65 3.97 8.72
N GLU A 119 17.35 3.68 9.99
CA GLU A 119 18.32 3.63 11.08
C GLU A 119 19.32 2.46 10.92
N VAL A 120 18.85 1.30 10.45
CA VAL A 120 19.72 0.17 10.08
C VAL A 120 20.63 0.54 8.91
N ASN A 121 20.06 1.09 7.83
CA ASN A 121 20.84 1.52 6.66
C ASN A 121 21.87 2.60 7.01
N GLY A 122 21.53 3.54 7.91
CA GLY A 122 22.43 4.58 8.40
C GLY A 122 23.38 4.12 9.51
N GLY A 123 23.36 2.85 9.90
CA GLY A 123 24.20 2.29 10.96
C GLY A 123 23.88 2.77 12.38
N LYS A 124 22.78 3.52 12.57
CA LYS A 124 22.33 4.07 13.86
C LYS A 124 21.76 2.99 14.78
N LEU A 125 21.14 1.96 14.20
CA LEU A 125 20.56 0.85 14.94
C LEU A 125 21.13 -0.47 14.42
N LYS A 126 21.54 -1.34 15.35
CA LYS A 126 22.01 -2.69 15.00
C LYS A 126 20.83 -3.56 14.59
N GLU A 127 21.05 -4.41 13.59
CA GLU A 127 20.01 -5.27 13.01
C GLU A 127 19.21 -6.06 14.05
N ALA A 128 19.87 -6.70 15.01
CA ALA A 128 19.18 -7.48 16.05
C ALA A 128 18.24 -6.61 16.91
N ALA A 129 18.66 -5.40 17.27
CA ALA A 129 17.83 -4.45 18.03
C ALA A 129 16.66 -3.94 17.19
N ALA A 130 16.91 -3.61 15.91
CA ALA A 130 15.90 -3.21 14.96
C ALA A 130 14.80 -4.28 14.78
N ILE A 131 15.20 -5.54 14.64
CA ILE A 131 14.27 -6.68 14.51
C ILE A 131 13.44 -6.84 15.79
N ALA A 132 14.06 -6.74 16.97
CA ALA A 132 13.34 -6.84 18.24
C ALA A 132 12.30 -5.72 18.40
N GLU A 133 12.68 -4.48 18.05
CA GLU A 133 11.77 -3.33 18.10
C GLU A 133 10.61 -3.48 17.10
N ALA A 134 10.91 -3.85 15.85
CA ALA A 134 9.88 -4.07 14.84
C ALA A 134 8.92 -5.20 15.22
N ARG A 135 9.43 -6.30 15.81
CA ARG A 135 8.59 -7.38 16.32
C ARG A 135 7.61 -6.85 17.37
N LYS A 136 8.11 -6.14 18.37
CA LYS A 136 7.29 -5.55 19.43
C LYS A 136 6.22 -4.61 18.85
N LEU A 137 6.63 -3.72 17.95
CA LEU A 137 5.74 -2.76 17.31
C LEU A 137 4.59 -3.45 16.58
N ILE A 138 4.89 -4.52 15.81
CA ILE A 138 3.87 -5.29 15.08
C ILE A 138 2.95 -6.04 16.05
N THR A 139 3.50 -6.70 17.07
CA THR A 139 2.69 -7.50 18.01
C THR A 139 1.77 -6.64 18.86
N ASP A 140 2.21 -5.45 19.27
CA ASP A 140 1.48 -4.51 20.11
C ASP A 140 0.39 -3.78 19.32
N ALA A 141 0.66 -3.43 18.06
CA ALA A 141 -0.28 -2.70 17.21
C ALA A 141 -1.33 -3.61 16.53
N THR A 142 -1.14 -4.92 16.61
CA THR A 142 -2.12 -5.88 16.11
C THR A 142 -2.98 -6.36 17.26
N VAL A 143 -4.25 -6.69 17.01
CA VAL A 143 -5.15 -7.33 17.99
C VAL A 143 -5.64 -8.67 17.47
N GLN A 144 -6.18 -9.53 18.35
CA GLN A 144 -6.96 -10.69 17.88
C GLN A 144 -8.26 -10.20 17.22
N PRO A 145 -8.77 -10.92 16.20
CA PRO A 145 -10.06 -10.61 15.61
C PRO A 145 -11.14 -10.56 16.70
N PRO A 146 -12.14 -9.67 16.59
CA PRO A 146 -13.32 -9.79 17.44
C PRO A 146 -13.87 -11.21 17.29
N GLN A 147 -14.08 -11.89 18.42
CA GLN A 147 -14.69 -13.21 18.45
C GLN A 147 -16.06 -13.07 17.78
N VAL A 148 -16.22 -13.61 16.57
CA VAL A 148 -17.52 -13.64 15.92
C VAL A 148 -18.39 -14.50 16.82
N ALA A 149 -19.33 -13.88 17.55
CA ALA A 149 -20.33 -14.62 18.29
C ALA A 149 -21.01 -15.54 17.28
N SER A 150 -20.85 -16.86 17.45
CA SER A 150 -21.56 -17.83 16.62
C SER A 150 -23.05 -17.54 16.75
N ALA A 151 -23.63 -16.98 15.69
CA ALA A 151 -25.06 -16.92 15.55
C ALA A 151 -25.56 -18.37 15.51
N ARG A 152 -26.21 -18.79 16.60
CA ARG A 152 -27.05 -19.98 16.63
C ARG A 152 -28.36 -19.68 15.91
#